data_AF-A0A8J6JFT1-F1
#
_entry.id   AF-A0A8J6JFT1-F1
#
_cell.length_a   1.000
_cell.length_b   1.000
_cell.length_c   1.000
_cell.angle_alpha   90.00
_cell.angle_beta   90.00
_cell.angle_gamma   90.00
#
_symmetry.space_group_name_H-M   'P 1'
#
loop_
_entity.id
_entity.type
_entity.pdbx_description
1 polymer ?
#
loop_
_entity_poly.entity_id
_entity_poly.type
_entity_poly.pdbx_seq_one_letter_code
_entity_poly.pdbx_strand_id
1 'polypeptide(L)'
;MITTKQLHRIRELSGSGLTDKEIAAEIGISDGQVFRWRQYMGLPAAGLHRHKRTTHYTVYNSLTDEVLATGTAEEITQQMGWSPNSTYSIICKALKGRYKKYAVVKEGIR
;
A
#
# COMPACT_ATOMS: atom_id res chain seq x y z
N MET A 1 8.84 18.54 -19.78
CA MET A 1 7.61 19.28 -20.13
C MET A 1 6.55 18.26 -20.53
N ILE A 2 5.30 18.38 -20.06
CA ILE A 2 4.20 17.47 -20.45
C ILE A 2 3.43 18.09 -21.62
N THR A 3 2.89 17.27 -22.51
CA THR A 3 2.02 17.74 -23.60
C THR A 3 0.56 17.86 -23.14
N THR A 4 -0.23 18.67 -23.85
CA THR A 4 -1.68 18.79 -23.61
C THR A 4 -2.40 17.44 -23.70
N LYS A 5 -1.98 16.56 -24.62
CA LYS A 5 -2.54 15.20 -24.76
C LYS A 5 -2.28 14.35 -23.51
N GLN A 6 -1.06 14.39 -22.98
CA GLN A 6 -0.71 13.66 -21.75
C GLN A 6 -1.46 14.25 -20.53
N LEU A 7 -1.68 15.56 -20.51
CA LEU A 7 -2.46 16.24 -19.46
C LEU A 7 -3.93 15.76 -19.42
N HIS A 8 -4.58 15.68 -20.59
CA HIS A 8 -5.92 15.12 -20.72
C HIS A 8 -5.97 13.67 -20.25
N ARG A 9 -4.96 12.88 -20.63
CA ARG A 9 -4.91 11.46 -20.28
C ARG A 9 -4.73 11.22 -18.78
N ILE A 10 -3.94 12.05 -18.08
CA ILE A 10 -3.84 12.01 -16.61
C ILE A 10 -5.22 12.24 -15.97
N ARG A 11 -5.99 13.22 -16.46
CA ARG A 11 -7.32 13.55 -15.92
C ARG A 11 -8.32 12.41 -16.09
N GLU A 12 -8.37 11.80 -17.29
CA GLU A 12 -9.24 10.64 -17.56
C GLU A 12 -8.90 9.47 -16.62
N LEU A 13 -7.64 9.07 -16.58
CA LEU A 13 -7.22 7.87 -15.86
C LEU A 13 -7.28 8.05 -14.34
N SER A 14 -7.05 9.27 -13.85
CA SER A 14 -7.25 9.61 -12.42
C SER A 14 -8.70 9.43 -11.99
N GLY A 15 -9.66 9.72 -12.88
CA GLY A 15 -11.10 9.51 -12.64
C GLY A 15 -11.50 8.03 -12.59
N SER A 16 -10.75 7.15 -13.25
CA SER A 16 -10.96 5.70 -13.27
C SER A 16 -10.32 4.95 -12.10
N GLY A 17 -9.68 5.66 -11.17
CA GLY A 17 -9.08 5.04 -9.97
C GLY A 17 -7.75 4.34 -10.22
N LEU A 18 -7.03 4.66 -11.30
CA LEU A 18 -5.67 4.18 -11.53
C LEU A 18 -4.65 4.93 -10.67
N THR A 19 -3.68 4.22 -10.13
CA THR A 19 -2.58 4.80 -9.35
C THR A 19 -1.67 5.66 -10.23
N ASP A 20 -0.97 6.63 -9.62
CA ASP A 20 -0.01 7.49 -10.33
C ASP A 20 1.05 6.66 -11.10
N LYS A 21 1.38 5.45 -10.62
CA LYS A 21 2.29 4.50 -11.28
C LYS A 21 1.68 3.86 -12.54
N GLU A 22 0.41 3.48 -12.50
CA GLU A 22 -0.28 2.88 -13.64
C GLU A 22 -0.54 3.93 -14.73
N ILE A 23 -0.93 5.15 -14.32
CA ILE A 23 -1.06 6.31 -15.21
C ILE A 23 0.28 6.63 -15.87
N ALA A 24 1.37 6.60 -15.10
CA ALA A 24 2.73 6.81 -15.61
C ALA A 24 3.14 5.76 -16.64
N ALA A 25 2.87 4.47 -16.38
CA ALA A 25 3.17 3.38 -17.29
C ALA A 25 2.38 3.47 -18.60
N GLU A 26 1.11 3.87 -18.54
CA GLU A 26 0.22 4.04 -19.69
C GLU A 26 0.66 5.21 -20.60
N ILE A 27 1.13 6.31 -20.01
CA ILE A 27 1.43 7.55 -20.75
C ILE A 27 2.93 7.69 -21.08
N GLY A 28 3.79 6.86 -20.47
CA GLY A 28 5.24 6.89 -20.68
C GLY A 28 5.94 8.06 -20.00
N ILE A 29 5.49 8.46 -18.81
CA ILE A 29 6.11 9.52 -17.99
C ILE A 29 6.42 9.00 -16.59
N SER A 30 7.10 9.78 -15.73
CA SER A 30 7.31 9.33 -14.34
C SER A 30 6.06 9.51 -13.49
N ASP A 31 5.91 8.63 -12.49
CA ASP A 31 4.89 8.69 -11.44
C ASP A 31 4.96 10.03 -10.67
N GLY A 32 6.17 10.54 -10.42
CA GLY A 32 6.38 11.85 -9.82
C GLY A 32 5.88 13.03 -10.66
N GLN A 33 5.84 12.90 -11.99
CA GLN A 33 5.23 13.92 -12.86
C GLN A 33 3.70 13.85 -12.82
N VAL A 34 3.13 12.65 -12.85
CA VAL A 34 1.69 12.43 -12.69
C VAL A 34 1.20 13.01 -11.37
N PHE A 35 1.88 12.71 -10.27
CA PHE A 35 1.56 13.22 -8.93
C PHE A 35 1.46 14.75 -8.90
N ARG A 36 2.46 15.46 -9.44
CA ARG A 36 2.48 16.93 -9.44
C ARG A 36 1.33 17.51 -10.24
N TRP A 37 1.07 16.97 -11.44
CA TRP A 37 -0.02 17.46 -12.29
C TRP A 37 -1.39 17.13 -11.72
N ARG A 38 -1.55 15.95 -11.12
CA ARG A 38 -2.76 15.56 -10.39
C ARG A 38 -3.05 16.54 -9.24
N GLN A 39 -2.04 16.87 -8.44
CA GLN A 39 -2.16 17.84 -7.35
C GLN A 39 -2.49 19.25 -7.85
N TYR A 40 -1.82 19.70 -8.91
CA TYR A 40 -2.09 21.01 -9.53
C TYR A 40 -3.54 21.12 -10.03
N MET A 41 -4.13 20.02 -10.52
CA MET A 41 -5.53 19.96 -10.96
C MET A 41 -6.54 19.66 -9.85
N GLY A 42 -6.10 19.47 -8.60
CA GLY A 42 -6.98 19.08 -7.49
C GLY A 42 -7.60 17.69 -7.63
N LEU A 43 -7.01 16.80 -8.44
CA LEU A 43 -7.53 15.45 -8.67
C LEU A 43 -7.18 14.53 -7.48
N PRO A 44 -8.11 13.66 -7.02
CA PRO A 44 -7.82 12.70 -5.95
C PRO A 44 -6.81 11.66 -6.42
N ALA A 45 -5.89 11.23 -5.55
CA ALA A 45 -5.00 10.11 -5.83
C ALA A 45 -5.78 8.81 -5.69
N ALA A 46 -5.74 7.94 -6.71
CA ALA A 46 -5.98 6.54 -6.44
C ALA A 46 -4.82 6.04 -5.56
N GLY A 47 -5.14 5.65 -4.32
CA GLY A 47 -4.15 5.23 -3.32
C GLY A 47 -4.07 6.09 -2.06
N LEU A 48 -4.73 7.26 -2.00
CA LEU A 48 -5.04 7.89 -0.70
C LEU A 48 -6.12 7.09 0.04
N HIS A 49 -6.94 6.32 -0.69
CA HIS A 49 -7.77 5.29 -0.11
C HIS A 49 -6.90 4.09 0.28
N ARG A 50 -6.44 4.12 1.54
CA ARG A 50 -6.13 2.94 2.35
C ARG A 50 -5.19 1.95 1.67
N HIS A 51 -3.93 2.34 1.45
CA HIS A 51 -2.88 1.34 1.29
C HIS A 51 -2.98 0.37 2.48
N LYS A 52 -3.51 -0.84 2.23
CA LYS A 52 -3.39 -2.03 3.10
C LYS A 52 -4.30 -2.17 4.32
N ARG A 53 -5.38 -1.38 4.47
CA ARG A 53 -6.32 -1.59 5.60
C ARG A 53 -7.19 -2.84 5.48
N THR A 54 -7.20 -3.53 4.32
CA THR A 54 -8.06 -4.72 4.11
C THR A 54 -7.28 -6.02 3.96
N THR A 55 -5.95 -5.99 3.87
CA THR A 55 -5.18 -7.24 3.78
C THR A 55 -5.15 -7.93 5.14
N HIS A 56 -5.63 -9.17 5.19
CA HIS A 56 -5.49 -10.02 6.37
C HIS A 56 -4.10 -10.64 6.44
N TYR A 57 -3.54 -10.62 7.63
CA TYR A 57 -2.29 -11.27 7.97
C TYR A 57 -2.50 -12.16 9.18
N THR A 58 -1.74 -13.24 9.24
CA THR A 58 -1.60 -14.06 10.45
C THR A 58 -0.14 -13.97 10.89
N VAL A 59 0.06 -13.52 12.12
CA VAL A 59 1.36 -13.29 12.75
C VAL A 59 1.61 -14.42 13.74
N TYR A 60 2.71 -15.12 13.55
CA TYR A 60 3.15 -16.22 14.39
C TYR A 60 4.40 -15.83 15.17
N ASN A 61 4.57 -16.42 16.35
CA ASN A 61 5.86 -16.44 17.03
C ASN A 61 6.81 -17.35 16.25
N SER A 62 7.97 -16.85 15.86
CA SER A 62 8.91 -17.65 15.06
C SER A 62 9.57 -18.82 15.82
N LEU A 63 9.52 -18.81 17.16
CA LEU A 63 10.12 -19.84 18.00
C LEU A 63 9.11 -20.91 18.43
N THR A 64 7.89 -20.51 18.77
CA THR A 64 6.86 -21.40 19.31
C THR A 64 5.81 -21.82 18.29
N ASP A 65 5.83 -21.21 17.09
CA ASP A 65 4.81 -21.37 16.03
C ASP A 65 3.37 -21.04 16.48
N GLU A 66 3.23 -20.35 17.61
CA GLU A 66 1.95 -19.91 18.14
C GLU A 66 1.43 -18.69 17.38
N VAL A 67 0.14 -18.66 17.10
CA VAL A 67 -0.54 -17.49 16.52
C VAL A 67 -0.61 -16.38 17.56
N LEU A 68 0.04 -15.25 17.27
CA LEU A 68 0.06 -14.07 18.13
C LEU A 68 -1.05 -13.08 17.79
N ALA A 69 -1.36 -12.90 16.50
CA ALA A 69 -2.41 -12.00 16.05
C ALA A 69 -2.90 -12.38 14.64
N THR A 70 -4.16 -12.11 14.36
CA THR A 70 -4.75 -12.27 13.02
C THR A 70 -5.64 -11.09 12.69
N GLY A 71 -5.67 -10.71 11.41
CA GLY A 71 -6.52 -9.63 10.92
C GLY A 71 -5.78 -8.65 10.02
N THR A 72 -6.41 -7.52 9.81
CA THR A 72 -5.82 -6.36 9.15
C THR A 72 -4.66 -5.81 9.97
N ALA A 73 -3.80 -4.99 9.35
CA ALA A 73 -2.70 -4.34 10.06
C ALA A 73 -3.19 -3.47 11.25
N GLU A 74 -4.41 -2.95 11.18
CA GLU A 74 -5.03 -2.17 12.24
C GLU A 74 -5.46 -3.05 13.41
N GLU A 75 -6.12 -4.17 13.14
CA GLU A 75 -6.51 -5.14 14.16
C GLU A 75 -5.29 -5.77 14.84
N ILE A 76 -4.25 -6.10 14.08
CA ILE A 76 -2.98 -6.62 14.63
C ILE A 76 -2.32 -5.58 15.54
N THR A 77 -2.38 -4.30 15.18
CA THR A 77 -1.85 -3.22 16.03
C THR A 77 -2.56 -3.21 17.38
N GLN A 78 -3.89 -3.35 17.38
CA GLN A 78 -4.71 -3.36 18.58
C GLN A 78 -4.46 -4.62 19.43
N GLN A 79 -4.41 -5.81 18.81
CA GLN A 79 -4.16 -7.08 19.50
C GLN A 79 -2.77 -7.14 20.14
N MET A 80 -1.74 -6.65 19.44
CA MET A 80 -0.36 -6.72 19.90
C MET A 80 0.09 -5.53 20.76
N GLY A 81 -0.73 -4.47 20.84
CA GLY A 81 -0.37 -3.22 21.50
C GLY A 81 0.82 -2.49 20.84
N TRP A 82 1.02 -2.70 19.53
CA TRP A 82 2.10 -2.05 18.79
C TRP A 82 1.73 -0.61 18.42
N SER A 83 2.72 0.20 18.03
CA SER A 83 2.40 1.51 17.44
C SER A 83 1.96 1.33 15.98
N PRO A 84 0.94 2.07 15.49
CA PRO A 84 0.41 1.91 14.13
C PRO A 84 1.47 2.02 13.02
N ASN A 85 2.44 2.93 13.18
CA ASN A 85 3.54 3.11 12.23
C ASN A 85 4.55 1.95 12.24
N SER A 86 4.68 1.26 13.37
CA SER A 86 5.58 0.11 13.51
C SER A 86 4.99 -1.18 12.96
N THR A 87 3.68 -1.41 13.13
CA THR A 87 3.03 -2.67 12.77
C THR A 87 3.22 -3.03 11.31
N TYR A 88 2.92 -2.08 10.42
CA TYR A 88 3.08 -2.30 8.99
C TYR A 88 4.56 -2.53 8.59
N SER A 89 5.48 -1.80 9.22
CA SER A 89 6.92 -1.96 9.01
C SER A 89 7.40 -3.34 9.47
N ILE A 90 6.95 -3.80 10.63
CA ILE A 90 7.27 -5.13 11.19
C ILE A 90 6.76 -6.22 10.25
N ILE A 91 5.48 -6.17 9.87
CA ILE A 91 4.86 -7.13 8.93
C ILE A 91 5.65 -7.20 7.63
N CYS A 92 5.98 -6.05 7.02
CA CYS A 92 6.74 -6.03 5.77
C CYS A 92 8.16 -6.57 5.91
N LYS A 93 8.81 -6.34 7.05
CA LYS A 93 10.16 -6.87 7.31
C LYS A 93 10.11 -8.38 7.58
N ALA A 94 9.11 -8.86 8.31
CA ALA A 94 8.89 -10.28 8.57
C ALA A 94 8.59 -11.05 7.28
N LEU A 95 7.70 -10.55 6.42
CA LEU A 95 7.42 -11.12 5.09
C LEU A 95 8.66 -11.24 4.20
N LYS A 96 9.61 -10.31 4.35
CA LYS A 96 10.89 -10.31 3.62
C LYS A 96 11.98 -11.15 4.32
N GLY A 97 11.65 -11.85 5.40
CA GLY A 97 12.59 -12.62 6.22
C GLY A 97 13.61 -11.76 6.99
N ARG A 98 13.43 -10.43 7.03
CA ARG A 98 14.35 -9.49 7.70
C ARG A 98 14.06 -9.30 9.18
N TYR A 99 12.93 -9.83 9.66
CA TYR A 99 12.54 -9.74 11.07
C TYR A 99 12.24 -11.13 11.62
N LYS A 100 13.27 -11.77 12.18
CA LYS A 100 13.21 -13.19 12.57
C LYS A 100 12.39 -13.49 13.82
N LYS A 101 11.90 -12.48 14.55
CA LYS A 101 11.07 -12.67 15.75
C LYS A 101 9.65 -13.12 15.42
N TYR A 102 9.16 -12.79 14.22
CA TYR A 102 7.81 -13.11 13.79
C TYR A 102 7.83 -13.79 12.42
N ALA A 103 7.04 -14.84 12.27
CA ALA A 103 6.66 -15.35 10.95
C ALA A 103 5.32 -14.73 10.58
N VAL A 104 5.17 -14.25 9.35
CA VAL A 104 3.93 -13.60 8.91
C VAL A 104 3.48 -14.19 7.59
N VAL A 105 2.22 -14.60 7.53
CA VAL A 105 1.57 -15.08 6.33
C VAL A 105 0.57 -14.02 5.86
N LYS A 106 0.56 -13.73 4.56
CA LYS A 106 -0.44 -12.87 3.94
C LYS A 106 -1.59 -13.74 3.44
N GLU A 107 -2.78 -13.54 3.98
CA GLU A 107 -3.97 -14.22 3.49
C GLU A 107 -4.52 -13.42 2.30
N GLY A 108 -4.46 -14.02 1.12
CA GLY A 108 -5.05 -13.44 -0.07
C GLY A 108 -6.56 -13.49 0.07
N ILE A 109 -7.22 -12.33 0.15
CA ILE A 109 -8.66 -12.26 -0.12
C ILE A 109 -8.84 -12.67 -1.58
N ARG A 110 -9.46 -13.82 -1.78
CA ARG A 110 -9.81 -14.39 -3.09
C ARG A 110 -10.97 -13.62 -3.72
#